data_AF-A0A519KXC3-F1
#
_entry.id   AF-A0A519KXC3-F1
#
_cell.length_a   1.000
_cell.length_b   1.000
_cell.length_c   1.000
_cell.angle_alpha   90.00
_cell.angle_beta   90.00
_cell.angle_gamma   90.00
#
_symmetry.space_group_name_H-M   'P 1'
#
loop_
_entity.id
_entity.type
_entity.pdbx_description
1 polymer ?
#
loop_
_entity_poly.entity_id
_entity_poly.type
_entity_poly.pdbx_seq_one_letter_code
_entity_poly.pdbx_strand_id
1 'polypeptide(L)' 'MLTPCRLDLLPGAPTLADLEASYMARGAALAACDAARRLAVDTLIDERALQDRWRSPSVP' A
#
# COMPACT_ATOMS: atom_id res chain seq x y z
N MET A 1 13.96 1.20 -4.04
CA MET A 1 13.08 0.71 -5.12
C MET A 1 11.65 1.06 -4.74
N LEU A 2 10.85 1.59 -5.67
CA LEU A 2 9.42 1.80 -5.46
C LEU A 2 8.68 0.56 -6.00
N THR A 3 7.78 -0.02 -5.21
CA THR A 3 6.93 -1.14 -5.65
C THR A 3 5.56 -0.60 -6.03
N PRO A 4 5.16 -0.65 -7.31
CA PRO A 4 3.85 -0.16 -7.73
C PRO A 4 2.73 -1.09 -7.25
N CYS A 5 1.52 -0.53 -7.08
CA CYS A 5 0.32 -1.33 -6.93
C CYS A 5 0.12 -2.19 -8.19
N ARG A 6 -0.12 -3.48 -8.01
CA ARG A 6 -0.48 -4.37 -9.12
C ARG A 6 -1.99 -4.31 -9.32
N LEU A 7 -2.41 -3.87 -10.51
CA LEU A 7 -3.81 -3.90 -10.95
C LEU A 7 -3.89 -4.69 -12.24
N ASP A 8 -4.91 -5.53 -12.35
CA ASP A 8 -5.12 -6.32 -13.56
C ASP A 8 -5.70 -5.45 -14.68
N LEU A 9 -5.24 -5.70 -15.89
CA LEU A 9 -5.81 -5.13 -17.11
C LEU A 9 -6.82 -6.10 -17.69
N LEU A 10 -7.86 -5.56 -18.33
CA LEU A 10 -8.76 -6.36 -19.13
C LEU A 10 -8.00 -6.95 -20.35
N PRO A 11 -8.39 -8.14 -20.83
CA PRO A 11 -7.85 -8.67 -22.08
C PRO A 11 -8.25 -7.79 -23.27
N GLY A 12 -7.55 -7.91 -24.40
CA GLY A 12 -7.73 -7.03 -25.56
C GLY A 12 -9.11 -7.06 -26.22
N ALA A 13 -9.88 -8.14 -26.02
CA ALA A 13 -11.27 -8.26 -26.44
C ALA A 13 -12.10 -8.79 -25.25
N PRO A 14 -12.44 -7.93 -24.28
CA PRO A 14 -13.06 -8.37 -23.04
C PRO A 14 -14.53 -8.74 -23.23
N THR A 15 -14.97 -9.76 -22.51
CA THR A 15 -16.38 -10.12 -22.36
C THR A 15 -17.00 -9.41 -21.15
N LEU A 16 -18.32 -9.51 -20.99
CA LEU A 16 -18.99 -9.02 -19.78
C LEU A 16 -18.49 -9.74 -18.52
N ALA A 17 -18.27 -11.06 -18.60
CA ALA A 17 -17.76 -11.86 -17.50
C ALA A 17 -16.35 -11.41 -17.07
N ASP A 18 -15.49 -11.04 -18.03
CA ASP A 18 -14.16 -10.49 -17.74
C ASP A 18 -14.26 -9.16 -16.98
N LEU A 19 -15.23 -8.31 -17.34
CA LEU A 19 -15.45 -7.04 -16.67
C LEU A 19 -15.91 -7.25 -15.23
N GLU A 20 -16.87 -8.14 -14.99
CA GLU A 20 -17.39 -8.43 -13.65
C GLU A 20 -16.30 -9.00 -12.73
N ALA A 21 -15.53 -9.97 -13.24
CA ALA A 21 -14.41 -10.55 -12.50
C ALA A 21 -13.33 -9.50 -12.20
N SER A 22 -12.92 -8.72 -13.20
CA SER A 22 -11.90 -7.69 -13.05
C SER A 22 -12.35 -6.56 -12.12
N TYR A 23 -13.63 -6.18 -12.13
CA TYR A 23 -14.17 -5.15 -11.26
C TYR A 23 -13.98 -5.51 -9.79
N MET A 24 -14.37 -6.74 -9.40
CA MET A 24 -14.22 -7.21 -8.03
C MET A 24 -12.75 -7.37 -7.63
N ALA A 25 -11.94 -7.97 -8.50
CA ALA A 25 -10.51 -8.16 -8.26
C ALA A 25 -9.76 -6.83 -8.08
N ARG A 26 -10.09 -5.81 -8.90
CA ARG A 26 -9.50 -4.48 -8.81
C ARG A 26 -9.77 -3.82 -7.46
N GLY A 27 -10.99 -3.94 -6.93
CA GLY A 27 -11.33 -3.40 -5.62
C GLY A 27 -10.47 -4.00 -4.51
N ALA A 28 -10.33 -5.32 -4.50
CA ALA A 28 -9.48 -6.03 -3.53
C ALA A 28 -7.99 -5.63 -3.65
N ALA A 29 -7.47 -5.54 -4.88
CA ALA A 29 -6.09 -5.14 -5.13
C ALA A 29 -5.78 -3.71 -4.66
N LEU A 30 -6.71 -2.77 -4.87
CA LEU A 30 -6.58 -1.40 -4.39
C LEU A 30 -6.57 -1.33 -2.86
N ALA A 31 -7.49 -2.03 -2.20
CA ALA A 31 -7.55 -2.06 -0.74
C ALA A 31 -6.27 -2.62 -0.13
N ALA A 32 -5.74 -3.71 -0.70
CA ALA A 32 -4.48 -4.30 -0.25
C ALA A 32 -3.29 -3.35 -0.45
N CYS A 33 -3.21 -2.68 -1.61
CA CYS A 33 -2.13 -1.72 -1.86
C CYS A 33 -2.18 -0.52 -0.92
N ASP A 34 -3.38 0.02 -0.66
CA ASP A 34 -3.54 1.16 0.25
C ASP A 34 -3.17 0.79 1.69
N ALA A 35 -3.56 -0.41 2.16
CA ALA A 35 -3.16 -0.92 3.46
C ALA A 35 -1.64 -1.03 3.59
N ALA A 36 -0.96 -1.57 2.55
CA ALA A 36 0.50 -1.66 2.53
C ALA A 36 1.17 -0.27 2.55
N ARG A 37 0.65 0.67 1.77
CA ARG A 37 1.12 2.07 1.76
C ARG A 37 0.98 2.71 3.14
N ARG A 38 -0.18 2.56 3.78
CA ARG A 38 -0.45 3.11 5.11
C ARG A 38 0.50 2.53 6.14
N LEU A 39 0.67 1.21 6.15
CA LEU A 39 1.60 0.54 7.06
C LEU A 39 3.04 1.05 6.91
N ALA A 40 3.50 1.28 5.68
CA ALA A 40 4.83 1.82 5.43
C ALA A 40 5.01 3.24 6.00
N VAL A 41 4.00 4.10 5.86
CA VAL A 41 4.01 5.46 6.42
C VAL A 41 3.97 5.41 7.95
N ASP A 42 3.08 4.61 8.53
CA ASP A 42 2.94 4.47 9.98
C ASP A 42 4.26 3.97 10.60
N THR A 43 4.90 2.98 9.97
CA THR A 43 6.21 2.46 10.38
C THR A 43 7.29 3.55 10.33
N LEU A 44 7.32 4.37 9.28
CA LEU A 44 8.28 5.48 9.15
C LEU A 44 8.08 6.53 10.25
N ILE A 45 6.83 6.81 10.63
CA ILE A 45 6.52 7.74 11.72
C ILE A 45 7.06 7.18 13.04
N ASP A 46 6.80 5.90 13.33
CA ASP A 46 7.28 5.24 14.55
C ASP A 46 8.81 5.15 14.60
N GLU A 47 9.45 4.87 13.47
CA GLU A 47 10.91 4.87 13.33
C GLU A 47 11.50 6.24 13.68
N ARG A 48 10.93 7.32 13.14
CA ARG A 48 11.38 8.69 13.43
C ARG A 48 11.20 9.04 14.90
N ALA A 49 10.04 8.71 15.47
CA ALA A 49 9.79 8.93 16.90
C ALA A 49 10.80 8.15 17.77
N LEU A 50 11.17 6.93 17.37
CA LEU A 50 12.22 6.17 18.04
C LEU A 50 13.58 6.89 17.94
N GLN A 51 13.98 7.30 16.73
CA GLN A 51 15.24 8.02 16.53
C GLN A 51 15.30 9.31 17.35
N ASP A 52 14.21 10.07 17.43
CA ASP A 52 14.15 11.33 18.17
C ASP A 52 14.30 11.11 19.68
N ARG A 53 13.72 10.02 20.22
CA ARG A 53 13.93 9.61 21.62
C ARG A 53 15.38 9.25 21.91
N TRP A 54 16.07 8.60 20.98
CA TRP A 54 17.49 8.23 21.15
C TRP A 54 18.41 9.44 20.99
N ARG A 55 18.05 10.39 20.12
CA ARG A 55 18.84 11.60 19.87
C ARG A 55 18.66 12.68 20.92
N SER A 56 17.56 12.67 21.65
CA SER A 56 17.39 13.51 22.83
C SER A 56 18.10 12.84 24.00
N PRO A 57 19.31 13.31 24.41
CA PRO A 57 19.91 12.79 25.63
C PRO A 57 18.92 13.06 26.76
N SER A 58 18.63 12.03 27.56
CA SER A 58 17.90 12.24 28.82
C SER A 58 18.65 13.32 29.60
N VAL A 59 18.07 14.51 29.68
CA VAL A 59 18.51 15.53 30.64
C VAL A 59 18.21 14.93 32.02
N PRO A 60 19.22 14.73 32.89
CA PRO A 60 18.96 14.29 34.25
C PRO A 60 18.06 15.28 35.00
#